data_AF-A0A7G6WVE1-F1
#
_entry.id   AF-A0A7G6WVE1-F1
#
_cell.length_a   1.000
_cell.length_b   1.000
_cell.length_c   1.000
_cell.angle_alpha   90.00
_cell.angle_beta   90.00
_cell.angle_gamma   90.00
#
_symmetry.space_group_name_H-M   'P 1'
#
loop_
_entity.id
_entity.type
_entity.pdbx_description
1 polymer ?
#
loop_
_entity_poly.entity_id
_entity_poly.type
_entity_poly.pdbx_seq_one_letter_code
_entity_poly.pdbx_strand_id
1 'polypeptide(L)'
;MTTLERWHVGPWTTHGTLPGEPFEPGRKRTPDELNFDVVGLARILGRRLSGREELQVRLWQNELRPTHTRMCGVHTLADPDNSDKLRTTAAEALEWLAERAPDGYEFVYTDAVYLRPLTDLSAEVVTVDAVVQLAAERGDALPADRLAASHVRRAAGGWFAGDAVCNWSGPYPTAEEAADAVRAARVELANQLVEAGHPDLAATADRWPDVPMEGHPAKVQADQAATK
;
A
#
# COMPACT_ATOMS: atom_id res chain seq x y z
N MET A 1 18.52 -11.53 -4.98
CA MET A 1 18.14 -11.64 -3.56
C MET A 1 18.46 -10.31 -2.92
N THR A 2 17.44 -9.50 -2.60
CA THR A 2 17.61 -8.25 -1.86
C THR A 2 17.71 -8.59 -0.37
N THR A 3 18.89 -8.38 0.21
CA THR A 3 19.14 -8.56 1.64
C THR A 3 18.42 -7.44 2.41
N LEU A 4 17.41 -7.80 3.21
CA LEU A 4 16.79 -6.88 4.16
C LEU A 4 17.76 -6.65 5.32
N GLU A 5 18.59 -5.62 5.24
CA GLU A 5 19.65 -5.33 6.22
C GLU A 5 19.16 -4.52 7.42
N ARG A 6 17.90 -4.05 7.45
CA ARG A 6 17.37 -3.20 8.53
C ARG A 6 15.93 -3.55 8.90
N TRP A 7 15.70 -3.78 10.20
CA TRP A 7 14.39 -4.03 10.80
C TRP A 7 14.06 -2.87 11.75
N HIS A 8 12.96 -2.15 11.51
CA HIS A 8 12.50 -1.09 12.40
C HIS A 8 11.30 -1.56 13.24
N VAL A 9 11.45 -1.53 14.57
CA VAL A 9 10.36 -1.75 15.52
C VAL A 9 10.24 -0.52 16.42
N GLY A 10 9.30 0.38 16.10
CA GLY A 10 9.02 1.59 16.87
C GLY A 10 7.62 1.56 17.53
N PRO A 11 7.42 2.22 18.68
CA PRO A 11 6.09 2.40 19.26
C PRO A 11 5.18 3.20 18.31
N TRP A 12 3.88 2.86 18.28
CA TRP A 12 2.85 3.58 17.54
C TRP A 12 2.78 5.05 17.98
N THR A 13 3.49 5.95 17.27
CA THR A 13 3.25 7.39 17.35
C THR A 13 2.28 7.80 16.23
N THR A 14 1.32 8.68 16.52
CA THR A 14 0.23 9.04 15.60
C THR A 14 0.60 10.07 14.52
N HIS A 15 1.88 10.47 14.41
CA HIS A 15 2.31 11.59 13.55
C HIS A 15 3.58 11.23 12.76
N GLY A 16 3.52 11.39 11.42
CA GLY A 16 4.68 11.22 10.52
C GLY A 16 5.28 12.54 10.05
N THR A 17 6.51 12.49 9.54
CA THR A 17 7.19 13.61 8.88
C THR A 17 6.53 13.91 7.55
N LEU A 18 6.12 15.17 7.35
CA LEU A 18 5.51 15.62 6.10
C LEU A 18 6.57 15.92 5.03
N PRO A 19 6.23 15.87 3.72
CA PRO A 19 7.16 16.25 2.65
C PRO A 19 7.73 17.66 2.86
N GLY A 20 9.06 17.77 2.89
CA GLY A 20 9.78 19.03 3.11
C GLY A 20 10.05 19.39 4.58
N GLU A 21 9.56 18.61 5.54
CA GLU A 21 9.96 18.77 6.95
C GLU A 21 11.34 18.15 7.22
N PRO A 22 12.16 18.76 8.10
CA PRO A 22 13.39 18.14 8.56
C PRO A 22 13.10 16.84 9.33
N PHE A 23 13.97 15.84 9.15
CA PHE A 23 13.87 14.59 9.92
C PHE A 23 14.14 14.87 11.40
N GLU A 24 13.21 14.45 12.25
CA GLU A 24 13.33 14.53 13.71
C GLU A 24 13.25 13.13 14.36
N PRO A 25 14.30 12.30 14.22
CA PRO A 25 14.33 10.94 14.77
C PRO A 25 13.96 10.93 16.25
N GLY A 26 13.03 10.05 16.64
CA GLY A 26 12.55 9.92 18.02
C GLY A 26 11.53 10.99 18.47
N ARG A 27 11.15 11.97 17.62
CA ARG A 27 10.05 12.93 17.86
C ARG A 27 8.91 12.81 16.84
N LYS A 28 9.24 12.66 15.55
CA LYS A 28 8.32 12.44 14.44
C LYS A 28 8.75 11.19 13.69
N ARG A 29 7.81 10.41 13.11
CA ARG A 29 8.22 9.28 12.26
C ARG A 29 8.95 9.79 11.04
N THR A 30 10.21 9.45 10.84
CA THR A 30 10.84 9.60 9.52
C THR A 30 10.05 8.77 8.48
N PRO A 31 10.13 9.08 7.18
CA PRO A 31 9.60 8.21 6.12
C PRO A 31 10.09 6.76 6.25
N ASP A 32 11.29 6.57 6.82
CA ASP A 32 11.88 5.25 7.10
C ASP A 32 11.31 4.58 8.39
N GLU A 33 10.68 5.35 9.27
CA GLU A 33 9.94 4.91 10.47
C GLU A 33 8.43 4.74 10.20
N LEU A 34 7.94 5.11 9.01
CA LEU A 34 6.59 4.83 8.53
C LEU A 34 6.40 3.35 8.15
N ASN A 35 7.44 2.56 8.31
CA ASN A 35 7.51 1.22 7.77
C ASN A 35 6.89 0.20 8.72
N PHE A 36 5.72 -0.24 8.29
CA PHE A 36 4.85 -1.21 8.93
C PHE A 36 5.63 -2.42 9.44
N ASP A 37 5.36 -2.83 10.69
CA ASP A 37 5.76 -4.15 11.19
C ASP A 37 5.18 -5.20 10.25
N VAL A 38 6.04 -5.91 9.49
CA VAL A 38 5.65 -6.96 8.53
C VAL A 38 4.73 -7.98 9.17
N VAL A 39 4.94 -8.28 10.46
CA VAL A 39 4.09 -9.19 11.24
C VAL A 39 2.73 -8.54 11.55
N GLY A 40 2.73 -7.24 11.86
CA GLY A 40 1.50 -6.46 12.03
C GLY A 40 0.69 -6.33 10.74
N LEU A 41 1.37 -6.15 9.59
CA LEU A 41 0.75 -6.04 8.27
C LEU A 41 0.11 -7.37 7.85
N ALA A 42 0.82 -8.49 8.02
CA ALA A 42 0.26 -9.81 7.77
C ALA A 42 -1.00 -10.06 8.63
N ARG A 43 -0.99 -9.63 9.90
CA ARG A 43 -2.15 -9.73 10.79
C ARG A 43 -3.34 -8.89 10.31
N ILE A 44 -3.10 -7.65 9.89
CA ILE A 44 -4.14 -6.75 9.36
C ILE A 44 -4.75 -7.32 8.09
N LEU A 45 -3.94 -7.96 7.24
CA LEU A 45 -4.37 -8.54 5.97
C LEU A 45 -4.97 -9.95 6.11
N GLY A 46 -5.10 -10.47 7.35
CA GLY A 46 -5.86 -11.68 7.65
C GLY A 46 -5.04 -12.90 8.09
N ARG A 47 -3.71 -12.81 8.17
CA ARG A 47 -2.87 -13.86 8.78
C ARG A 47 -3.02 -13.81 10.30
N ARG A 48 -3.80 -14.72 10.87
CA ARG A 48 -3.87 -14.87 12.33
C ARG A 48 -2.64 -15.61 12.84
N LEU A 49 -1.95 -15.01 13.80
CA LEU A 49 -0.87 -15.66 14.55
C LEU A 49 -1.48 -16.51 15.67
N SER A 50 -0.87 -17.66 15.96
CA SER A 50 -1.14 -18.40 17.19
C SER A 50 -0.65 -17.63 18.42
N GLY A 51 -1.17 -17.96 19.61
CA GLY A 51 -0.72 -17.32 20.84
C GLY A 51 0.78 -17.46 21.12
N ARG A 52 1.41 -18.55 20.64
CA ARG A 52 2.86 -18.74 20.74
C ARG A 52 3.63 -17.78 19.81
N GLU A 53 3.17 -17.63 18.57
CA GLU A 53 3.78 -16.71 17.60
C GLU A 53 3.62 -15.26 18.06
N GLU A 54 2.46 -14.88 18.61
CA GLU A 54 2.26 -13.54 19.16
C GLU A 54 3.21 -13.23 20.33
N LEU A 55 3.41 -14.19 21.25
CA LEU A 55 4.36 -14.04 22.35
C LEU A 55 5.79 -13.90 21.83
N GLN A 56 6.17 -14.69 20.83
CA GLN A 56 7.50 -14.64 20.23
C GLN A 56 7.78 -13.30 19.55
N VAL A 57 6.80 -12.77 18.81
CA VAL A 57 6.89 -11.45 18.16
C VAL A 57 7.05 -10.35 19.21
N ARG A 58 6.30 -10.40 20.31
CA ARG A 58 6.43 -9.44 21.42
C ARG A 58 7.82 -9.51 22.07
N LEU A 59 8.41 -10.69 22.21
CA LEU A 59 9.77 -10.85 22.72
C LEU A 59 10.79 -10.17 21.79
N TRP A 60 10.72 -10.45 20.48
CA TRP A 60 11.58 -9.79 19.50
C TRP A 60 11.40 -8.27 19.51
N GLN A 61 10.15 -7.78 19.56
CA GLN A 61 9.87 -6.35 19.63
C GLN A 61 10.47 -5.68 20.88
N ASN A 62 10.46 -6.37 22.02
CA ASN A 62 11.07 -5.87 23.25
C ASN A 62 12.60 -5.78 23.14
N GLU A 63 13.24 -6.78 22.54
CA GLU A 63 14.70 -6.81 22.32
C GLU A 63 15.16 -5.78 21.28
N LEU A 64 14.35 -5.56 20.25
CA LEU A 64 14.62 -4.58 19.18
C LEU A 64 14.26 -3.14 19.56
N ARG A 65 13.55 -2.94 20.68
CA ARG A 65 13.13 -1.61 21.10
C ARG A 65 14.36 -0.78 21.44
N PRO A 66 14.53 0.41 20.85
CA PRO A 66 15.66 1.26 21.18
C PRO A 66 15.57 1.67 22.65
N THR A 67 16.55 1.26 23.45
CA THR A 67 16.73 1.72 24.84
C THR A 67 17.19 3.18 24.90
N HIS A 68 17.68 3.72 23.77
CA HIS A 68 18.13 5.11 23.63
C HIS A 68 17.47 5.76 22.40
N THR A 69 16.76 6.87 22.60
CA THR A 69 15.94 7.57 21.59
C THR A 69 16.70 8.11 20.36
N ARG A 70 18.04 8.11 20.40
CA ARG A 70 18.91 8.53 19.28
C ARG A 70 19.43 7.38 18.41
N MET A 71 19.12 6.12 18.73
CA MET A 71 19.57 4.93 17.99
C MET A 71 18.39 4.09 17.47
N CYS A 72 17.34 4.75 16.99
CA CYS A 72 16.33 4.04 16.21
C CYS A 72 17.02 3.39 14.99
N GLY A 73 16.80 2.09 14.77
CA GLY A 73 17.20 1.40 13.53
C GLY A 73 18.49 0.61 13.51
N VAL A 74 19.18 0.42 14.64
CA VAL A 74 20.42 -0.38 14.69
C VAL A 74 20.42 -1.30 15.91
N HIS A 75 19.41 -2.16 16.02
CA HIS A 75 19.39 -3.23 17.02
C HIS A 75 19.27 -4.58 16.34
N THR A 76 20.20 -5.48 16.66
CA THR A 76 20.14 -6.89 16.31
C THR A 76 19.67 -7.67 17.54
N LEU A 77 18.91 -8.74 17.34
CA LEU A 77 18.62 -9.67 18.42
C LEU A 77 19.94 -10.23 18.97
N ALA A 78 20.07 -10.27 20.28
CA ALA A 78 21.32 -10.69 20.93
C ALA A 78 21.58 -12.19 20.75
N ASP A 79 20.50 -12.97 20.65
CA ASP A 79 20.52 -14.41 20.41
C ASP A 79 20.48 -14.69 18.89
N PRO A 80 21.52 -15.30 18.31
CA PRO A 80 21.54 -15.70 16.90
C PRO A 80 20.36 -16.59 16.49
N ASP A 81 19.89 -17.48 17.36
CA ASP A 81 18.75 -18.36 17.06
C ASP A 81 17.46 -17.55 16.93
N ASN A 82 17.30 -16.49 17.73
CA ASN A 82 16.16 -15.59 17.62
C ASN A 82 16.27 -14.71 16.37
N SER A 83 17.48 -14.28 16.01
CA SER A 83 17.74 -13.55 14.75
C SER A 83 17.33 -14.38 13.53
N ASP A 84 17.72 -15.66 13.49
CA ASP A 84 17.37 -16.54 12.37
C ASP A 84 15.87 -16.88 12.32
N LYS A 85 15.24 -17.08 13.48
CA LYS A 85 13.78 -17.26 13.54
C LYS A 85 13.03 -16.02 13.05
N LEU A 86 13.41 -14.83 13.51
CA LEU A 86 12.80 -13.58 13.06
C LEU A 86 12.94 -13.42 11.55
N ARG A 87 14.15 -13.61 11.00
CA ARG A 87 14.41 -13.53 9.56
C ARG A 87 13.53 -14.51 8.77
N THR A 88 13.41 -15.75 9.23
CA THR A 88 12.60 -16.78 8.58
C THR A 88 11.11 -16.45 8.62
N THR A 89 10.58 -16.10 9.81
CA THR A 89 9.17 -15.72 9.97
C THR A 89 8.81 -14.50 9.15
N ALA A 90 9.71 -13.53 9.05
CA ALA A 90 9.49 -12.37 8.21
C ALA A 90 9.53 -12.73 6.72
N ALA A 91 10.45 -13.58 6.26
CA ALA A 91 10.47 -14.06 4.88
C ALA A 91 9.14 -14.75 4.50
N GLU A 92 8.63 -15.64 5.37
CA GLU A 92 7.32 -16.28 5.18
C GLU A 92 6.18 -15.26 5.13
N ALA A 93 6.24 -14.22 5.97
CA ALA A 93 5.23 -13.16 5.97
C ALA A 93 5.28 -12.33 4.68
N LEU A 94 6.47 -12.03 4.17
CA LEU A 94 6.65 -11.29 2.93
C LEU A 94 6.20 -12.12 1.72
N GLU A 95 6.53 -13.40 1.68
CA GLU A 95 6.04 -14.33 0.64
C GLU A 95 4.50 -14.39 0.65
N TRP A 96 3.90 -14.58 1.83
CA TRP A 96 2.45 -14.57 2.00
C TRP A 96 1.79 -13.25 1.57
N LEU A 97 2.47 -12.12 1.78
CA LEU A 97 2.03 -10.80 1.31
C LEU A 97 2.14 -10.68 -0.21
N ALA A 98 3.25 -11.14 -0.79
CA ALA A 98 3.50 -11.09 -2.23
C ALA A 98 2.39 -11.83 -3.01
N GLU A 99 1.98 -13.00 -2.53
CA GLU A 99 0.87 -13.79 -3.08
C GLU A 99 -0.48 -13.07 -3.07
N ARG A 100 -0.61 -11.99 -2.28
CA ARG A 100 -1.85 -11.24 -2.07
C ARG A 100 -1.78 -9.82 -2.60
N ALA A 101 -0.75 -9.50 -3.38
CA ALA A 101 -0.73 -8.26 -4.12
C ALA A 101 -1.98 -8.18 -5.02
N PRO A 102 -2.74 -7.07 -4.98
CA PRO A 102 -3.86 -6.89 -5.92
C PRO A 102 -3.35 -6.94 -7.37
N ASP A 103 -4.21 -7.40 -8.28
CA ASP A 103 -3.87 -7.49 -9.69
C ASP A 103 -3.32 -6.15 -10.22
N GLY A 104 -2.20 -6.22 -10.93
CA GLY A 104 -1.51 -5.04 -11.47
C GLY A 104 -0.70 -4.24 -10.44
N TYR A 105 -0.49 -4.77 -9.23
CA TYR A 105 0.43 -4.22 -8.24
C TYR A 105 1.43 -5.27 -7.75
N GLU A 106 2.51 -4.79 -7.14
CA GLU A 106 3.46 -5.60 -6.40
C GLU A 106 3.79 -4.95 -5.06
N PHE A 107 4.16 -5.76 -4.07
CA PHE A 107 4.78 -5.24 -2.87
C PHE A 107 6.28 -5.03 -3.10
N VAL A 108 6.76 -3.83 -2.81
CA VAL A 108 8.18 -3.50 -2.82
C VAL A 108 8.70 -3.57 -1.40
N TYR A 109 9.81 -4.30 -1.23
CA TYR A 109 10.46 -4.56 0.05
C TYR A 109 11.83 -3.87 0.09
N THR A 110 11.88 -2.69 0.70
CA THR A 110 13.12 -1.97 1.02
C THR A 110 13.30 -1.95 2.55
N ASP A 111 13.75 -0.82 3.10
CA ASP A 111 13.48 -0.43 4.47
C ASP A 111 11.97 -0.26 4.78
N ALA A 112 11.13 -0.20 3.74
CA ALA A 112 9.69 -0.08 3.76
C ALA A 112 9.00 -1.26 3.08
N VAL A 113 7.74 -1.51 3.44
CA VAL A 113 6.82 -2.29 2.63
C VAL A 113 5.76 -1.36 2.08
N TYR A 114 5.70 -1.21 0.77
CA TYR A 114 4.66 -0.43 0.10
C TYR A 114 4.16 -1.13 -1.17
N LEU A 115 2.94 -0.79 -1.58
CA LEU A 115 2.35 -1.29 -2.81
C LEU A 115 2.74 -0.38 -3.98
N ARG A 116 3.28 -0.96 -5.04
CA ARG A 116 3.68 -0.25 -6.27
C ARG A 116 2.85 -0.77 -7.45
N PRO A 117 2.31 0.10 -8.31
CA PRO A 117 1.66 -0.34 -9.54
C PRO A 117 2.67 -0.92 -10.52
N LEU A 118 2.31 -2.03 -11.18
CA LEU A 118 3.11 -2.64 -12.25
C LEU A 118 2.98 -1.81 -13.53
N THR A 119 4.10 -1.50 -14.16
CA THR A 119 4.16 -0.64 -15.36
C THR A 119 4.19 -1.42 -16.67
N ASP A 120 4.00 -2.74 -16.63
CA ASP A 120 3.89 -3.57 -17.82
C ASP A 120 2.53 -3.38 -18.52
N LEU A 121 2.53 -2.57 -19.57
CA LEU A 121 1.34 -2.30 -20.38
C LEU A 121 0.81 -3.52 -21.15
N SER A 122 1.53 -4.64 -21.17
CA SER A 122 1.09 -5.90 -21.76
C SER A 122 0.37 -6.83 -20.78
N ALA A 123 0.35 -6.50 -19.49
CA ALA A 123 -0.33 -7.28 -18.46
C ALA A 123 -1.86 -7.36 -18.69
N GLU A 124 -2.49 -8.43 -18.20
CA GLU A 124 -3.95 -8.61 -18.30
C GLU A 124 -4.73 -7.50 -17.58
N VAL A 125 -4.18 -7.01 -16.46
CA VAL A 125 -4.69 -5.87 -15.71
C VAL A 125 -3.65 -4.76 -15.70
N VAL A 126 -4.05 -3.55 -16.07
CA VAL A 126 -3.22 -2.35 -16.01
C VAL A 126 -3.89 -1.36 -15.08
N THR A 127 -3.23 -0.99 -13.99
CA THR A 127 -3.84 -0.12 -12.98
C THR A 127 -3.86 1.32 -13.48
N VAL A 128 -4.89 2.08 -13.07
CA VAL A 128 -4.94 3.52 -13.39
C VAL A 128 -3.74 4.24 -12.77
N ASP A 129 -3.28 3.81 -11.60
CA ASP A 129 -2.04 4.33 -10.99
C ASP A 129 -0.80 4.11 -11.87
N ALA A 130 -0.65 2.95 -12.52
CA ALA A 130 0.44 2.70 -13.46
C ALA A 130 0.41 3.66 -14.64
N VAL A 131 -0.79 3.90 -15.18
CA VAL A 131 -1.00 4.81 -16.32
C VAL A 131 -0.66 6.25 -15.94
N VAL A 132 -1.17 6.73 -14.81
CA VAL A 132 -0.88 8.06 -14.27
C VAL A 132 0.62 8.22 -14.00
N GLN A 133 1.26 7.22 -13.39
CA GLN A 133 2.69 7.23 -13.14
C GLN A 133 3.49 7.33 -14.44
N LEU A 134 3.18 6.50 -15.45
CA LEU A 134 3.88 6.51 -16.73
C LEU A 134 3.66 7.82 -17.51
N ALA A 135 2.46 8.40 -17.45
CA ALA A 135 2.19 9.72 -18.05
C ALA A 135 3.02 10.82 -17.35
N ALA A 136 3.09 10.79 -16.02
CA ALA A 136 3.92 11.71 -15.23
C ALA A 136 5.42 11.57 -15.53
N GLU A 137 5.92 10.34 -15.66
CA GLU A 137 7.32 10.08 -16.07
C GLU A 137 7.63 10.60 -17.48
N ARG A 138 6.61 10.68 -18.36
CA ARG A 138 6.71 11.28 -19.70
C ARG A 138 6.55 12.81 -19.70
N GLY A 139 6.28 13.42 -18.55
CA GLY A 139 6.23 14.87 -18.36
C GLY A 139 4.82 15.47 -18.33
N ASP A 140 3.77 14.64 -18.29
CA ASP A 140 2.39 15.11 -18.25
C ASP A 140 1.80 15.11 -16.85
N ALA A 141 0.93 16.07 -16.57
CA ALA A 141 0.10 16.08 -15.37
C ALA A 141 -1.34 16.32 -15.81
N LEU A 142 -2.09 15.24 -15.99
CA LEU A 142 -3.41 15.32 -16.60
C LEU A 142 -4.45 15.67 -15.55
N PRO A 143 -5.39 16.60 -15.84
CA PRO A 143 -6.38 17.03 -14.86
C PRO A 143 -7.22 15.89 -14.26
N ALA A 144 -7.49 14.83 -15.03
CA ALA A 144 -8.32 13.72 -14.59
C ALA A 144 -7.61 12.71 -13.68
N ASP A 145 -6.28 12.70 -13.63
CA ASP A 145 -5.44 11.65 -13.01
C ASP A 145 -5.92 11.26 -11.60
N ARG A 146 -6.06 12.26 -10.73
CA ARG A 146 -6.38 12.04 -9.31
C ARG A 146 -7.76 11.45 -9.09
N LEU A 147 -8.76 11.93 -9.83
CA LEU A 147 -10.12 11.43 -9.70
C LEU A 147 -10.28 10.06 -10.38
N ALA A 148 -9.57 9.81 -11.48
CA ALA A 148 -9.59 8.53 -12.19
C ALA A 148 -8.96 7.38 -11.37
N ALA A 149 -7.92 7.69 -10.59
CA ALA A 149 -7.26 6.76 -9.66
C ALA A 149 -7.95 6.65 -8.28
N SER A 150 -9.06 7.36 -8.06
CA SER A 150 -9.73 7.40 -6.76
C SER A 150 -10.46 6.10 -6.41
N HIS A 151 -10.57 5.84 -5.10
CA HIS A 151 -11.48 4.85 -4.55
C HIS A 151 -12.78 5.53 -4.09
N VAL A 152 -13.83 4.75 -3.87
CA VAL A 152 -15.08 5.21 -3.27
C VAL A 152 -15.08 4.81 -1.80
N ARG A 153 -15.31 5.78 -0.92
CA ARG A 153 -15.38 5.56 0.53
C ARG A 153 -16.53 6.32 1.18
N ARG A 154 -16.96 5.83 2.33
CA ARG A 154 -17.97 6.48 3.16
C ARG A 154 -17.29 7.34 4.22
N ALA A 155 -17.76 8.57 4.40
CA ALA A 155 -17.32 9.44 5.47
C ALA A 155 -18.51 10.15 6.14
N ALA A 156 -18.24 10.90 7.20
CA ALA A 156 -19.23 11.79 7.79
C ALA A 156 -19.69 12.81 6.73
N GLY A 157 -20.92 12.67 6.24
CA GLY A 157 -21.50 13.55 5.23
C GLY A 157 -21.86 12.89 3.89
N GLY A 158 -21.50 11.62 3.64
CA GLY A 158 -21.90 10.90 2.44
C GLY A 158 -20.82 9.98 1.87
N TRP A 159 -20.92 9.71 0.57
CA TRP A 159 -19.93 8.95 -0.20
C TRP A 159 -18.98 9.89 -0.93
N PHE A 160 -17.70 9.52 -1.02
CA PHE A 160 -16.67 10.35 -1.63
C PHE A 160 -15.82 9.52 -2.58
N ALA A 161 -15.42 10.14 -3.69
CA ALA A 161 -14.34 9.66 -4.53
C ALA A 161 -13.03 10.28 -4.01
N GLY A 162 -12.16 9.45 -3.44
CA GLY A 162 -11.00 9.89 -2.67
C GLY A 162 -10.12 8.74 -2.23
N ASP A 163 -8.98 9.08 -1.65
CA ASP A 163 -8.18 8.16 -0.86
C ASP A 163 -8.41 8.39 0.64
N ALA A 164 -7.69 7.67 1.50
CA ALA A 164 -7.84 7.77 2.96
C ALA A 164 -7.47 9.16 3.53
N VAL A 165 -6.69 9.95 2.79
CA VAL A 165 -6.12 11.24 3.21
C VAL A 165 -6.84 12.41 2.54
N CYS A 166 -7.25 12.26 1.27
CA CYS A 166 -7.80 13.32 0.45
C CYS A 166 -9.16 12.95 -0.16
N ASN A 167 -10.07 13.91 -0.17
CA ASN A 167 -11.32 13.85 -0.94
C ASN A 167 -11.12 14.60 -2.26
N TRP A 168 -11.31 13.92 -3.38
CA TRP A 168 -11.19 14.52 -4.70
C TRP A 168 -12.55 14.97 -5.25
N SER A 169 -13.62 14.26 -4.89
CA SER A 169 -14.99 14.67 -5.20
C SER A 169 -16.04 14.14 -4.21
N GLY A 170 -17.19 14.81 -4.15
CA GLY A 170 -18.32 14.53 -3.27
C GLY A 170 -18.64 15.67 -2.29
N PRO A 171 -19.56 15.46 -1.32
CA PRO A 171 -20.26 14.21 -1.03
C PRO A 171 -21.29 13.83 -2.12
N TYR A 172 -21.38 12.53 -2.37
CA TYR A 172 -22.41 11.90 -3.20
C TYR A 172 -23.48 11.23 -2.32
N PRO A 173 -24.75 11.22 -2.77
CA PRO A 173 -25.85 10.52 -2.12
C PRO A 173 -25.62 9.01 -1.96
N THR A 174 -25.04 8.36 -2.98
CA THR A 174 -24.83 6.91 -3.03
C THR A 174 -23.40 6.54 -3.40
N ALA A 175 -22.99 5.31 -3.08
CA ALA A 175 -21.68 4.77 -3.48
C ALA A 175 -21.56 4.67 -5.01
N GLU A 176 -22.65 4.32 -5.69
CA GLU A 176 -22.68 4.19 -7.14
C GLU A 176 -22.49 5.54 -7.83
N GLU A 177 -23.12 6.61 -7.34
CA GLU A 177 -22.90 7.95 -7.89
C GLU A 177 -21.46 8.44 -7.70
N ALA A 178 -20.81 8.07 -6.59
CA ALA A 178 -19.38 8.33 -6.40
C ALA A 178 -18.53 7.49 -7.37
N ALA A 179 -18.91 6.23 -7.61
CA ALA A 179 -18.22 5.35 -8.57
C ALA A 179 -18.39 5.85 -10.02
N ASP A 180 -19.57 6.34 -10.38
CA ASP A 180 -19.85 6.92 -11.69
C ASP A 180 -18.99 8.16 -11.97
N ALA A 181 -18.74 8.98 -10.94
CA ALA A 181 -17.81 10.10 -11.08
C ALA A 181 -16.37 9.65 -11.36
N VAL A 182 -15.90 8.56 -10.72
CA VAL A 182 -14.59 7.97 -11.01
C VAL A 182 -14.56 7.36 -12.42
N ARG A 183 -15.62 6.65 -12.84
CA ARG A 183 -15.73 6.07 -14.20
C ARG A 183 -15.72 7.17 -15.26
N ALA A 184 -16.43 8.27 -15.05
CA ALA A 184 -16.40 9.42 -15.94
C ALA A 184 -15.00 10.04 -16.02
N ALA A 185 -14.31 10.17 -14.88
CA ALA A 185 -12.93 10.66 -14.85
C ALA A 185 -11.96 9.71 -15.58
N ARG A 186 -12.20 8.40 -15.57
CA ARG A 186 -11.42 7.41 -16.35
C ARG A 186 -11.64 7.57 -17.85
N VAL A 187 -12.87 7.77 -18.30
CA VAL A 187 -13.15 8.07 -19.72
C VAL A 187 -12.44 9.36 -20.12
N GLU A 188 -12.50 10.39 -19.29
CA GLU A 188 -11.81 11.66 -19.53
C GLU A 188 -10.28 11.48 -19.56
N LEU A 189 -9.71 10.70 -18.63
CA LEU A 189 -8.29 10.38 -18.62
C LEU A 189 -7.85 9.70 -19.92
N ALA A 190 -8.63 8.74 -20.43
CA ALA A 190 -8.31 8.07 -21.70
C ALA A 190 -8.28 9.07 -22.87
N ASN A 191 -9.21 10.02 -22.93
CA ASN A 191 -9.20 11.08 -23.93
C ASN A 191 -7.97 11.99 -23.79
N GLN A 192 -7.69 12.44 -22.56
CA GLN A 192 -6.54 13.30 -22.26
C GLN A 192 -5.20 12.64 -22.61
N LEU A 193 -5.08 11.32 -22.41
CA LEU A 193 -3.90 10.55 -22.80
C LEU A 193 -3.71 10.53 -24.33
N VAL A 194 -4.79 10.37 -25.10
CA VAL A 194 -4.71 10.45 -26.57
C VAL A 194 -4.29 11.85 -27.02
N GLU A 195 -4.90 12.89 -26.44
CA GLU A 195 -4.59 14.29 -26.75
C GLU A 195 -3.15 14.68 -26.38
N ALA A 196 -2.62 14.14 -25.28
CA ALA A 196 -1.24 14.30 -24.85
C ALA A 196 -0.23 13.47 -25.66
N GLY A 197 -0.68 12.63 -26.60
CA GLY A 197 0.20 11.83 -27.46
C GLY A 197 0.62 10.48 -26.86
N HIS A 198 -0.12 9.97 -25.89
CA HIS A 198 0.07 8.64 -25.28
C HIS A 198 -1.07 7.66 -25.63
N PRO A 199 -1.31 7.36 -26.91
CA PRO A 199 -2.36 6.43 -27.31
C PRO A 199 -2.10 5.00 -26.82
N ASP A 200 -0.84 4.65 -26.53
CA ASP A 200 -0.44 3.38 -25.94
C ASP A 200 -0.97 3.23 -24.50
N LEU A 201 -0.94 4.30 -23.71
CA LEU A 201 -1.51 4.34 -22.37
C LEU A 201 -3.04 4.33 -22.41
N ALA A 202 -3.64 5.13 -23.30
CA ALA A 202 -5.09 5.17 -23.48
C ALA A 202 -5.68 3.81 -23.94
N ALA A 203 -4.94 3.06 -24.77
CA ALA A 203 -5.35 1.74 -25.26
C ALA A 203 -5.44 0.67 -24.15
N THR A 204 -5.01 0.97 -22.92
CA THR A 204 -5.15 0.06 -21.77
C THR A 204 -6.49 0.19 -21.03
N ALA A 205 -7.36 1.13 -21.44
CA ALA A 205 -8.58 1.48 -20.72
C ALA A 205 -9.57 0.31 -20.51
N ASP A 206 -9.57 -0.68 -21.40
CA ASP A 206 -10.39 -1.89 -21.29
C ASP A 206 -9.88 -2.89 -20.23
N ARG A 207 -8.62 -2.73 -19.81
CA ARG A 207 -7.93 -3.56 -18.80
C ARG A 207 -7.78 -2.87 -17.45
N TRP A 208 -8.37 -1.68 -17.29
CA TRP A 208 -8.37 -0.99 -16.00
C TRP A 208 -9.29 -1.72 -15.02
N PRO A 209 -8.85 -1.95 -13.76
CA PRO A 209 -9.66 -2.64 -12.78
C PRO A 209 -10.90 -1.81 -12.44
N ASP A 210 -12.01 -2.45 -12.04
CA ASP A 210 -13.22 -1.74 -11.59
C ASP A 210 -12.94 -0.73 -10.47
N VAL A 211 -13.84 0.26 -10.29
CA VAL A 211 -13.70 1.27 -9.24
C VAL A 211 -13.74 0.61 -7.86
N PRO A 212 -12.69 0.71 -7.04
CA PRO A 212 -12.70 0.12 -5.70
C PRO A 212 -13.70 0.86 -4.80
N MET A 213 -14.60 0.12 -4.16
CA MET A 213 -15.61 0.69 -3.26
C MET A 213 -15.49 0.10 -1.85
N GLU A 214 -15.52 0.96 -0.84
CA GLU A 214 -15.53 0.53 0.57
C GLU A 214 -16.74 -0.36 0.87
N GLY A 215 -16.48 -1.55 1.41
CA GLY A 215 -17.52 -2.56 1.69
C GLY A 215 -17.83 -3.48 0.51
N HIS A 216 -17.26 -3.24 -0.67
CA HIS A 216 -17.20 -4.25 -1.72
C HIS A 216 -15.90 -5.04 -1.53
N PRO A 217 -15.93 -6.36 -1.35
CA PRO A 217 -14.70 -7.12 -1.38
C PRO A 217 -14.12 -6.91 -2.77
N ALA A 218 -13.00 -6.16 -2.88
CA ALA A 218 -12.05 -6.40 -3.95
C ALA A 218 -11.92 -7.92 -4.03
N LYS A 219 -12.15 -8.53 -5.19
CA LYS A 219 -12.16 -9.99 -5.35
C LYS A 219 -10.86 -10.57 -4.78
N VAL A 220 -10.85 -10.87 -3.49
CA VAL A 220 -10.00 -11.87 -2.87
C VAL A 220 -10.59 -13.14 -3.44
N GLN A 221 -10.09 -13.53 -4.61
CA GLN A 221 -10.42 -14.80 -5.21
C GLN A 221 -10.24 -15.88 -4.14
N ALA A 222 -11.23 -16.77 -4.14
CA ALA A 222 -11.52 -17.74 -3.11
C ALA A 222 -10.29 -18.54 -2.67
N ASP A 223 -10.06 -18.59 -1.36
CA ASP A 223 -9.58 -19.80 -0.69
C ASP A 223 -9.86 -19.80 0.83
N GLN A 224 -11.08 -19.38 1.20
CA GLN A 224 -11.65 -19.73 2.51
C GLN A 224 -12.84 -20.68 2.32
N ALA A 225 -12.57 -21.82 1.67
CA ALA A 225 -13.50 -22.94 1.63
C ALA A 225 -12.79 -24.31 1.62
N ALA A 226 -11.69 -24.45 2.34
CA ALA A 226 -11.18 -25.74 2.83
C ALA A 226 -10.20 -25.40 3.95
N THR A 227 -10.56 -25.55 5.23
CA THR A 227 -10.34 -26.82 5.93
C THR A 227 -11.22 -26.81 7.18
N LYS A 228 -11.95 -27.92 7.35
CA LYS A 228 -12.73 -28.25 8.55
C LYS A 228 -11.84 -28.46 9.76
#